data_AF-A0A8T5II18-F1
#
_entry.id   AF-A0A8T5II18-F1
#
_cell.length_a   1.000
_cell.length_b   1.000
_cell.length_c   1.000
_cell.angle_alpha   90.00
_cell.angle_beta   90.00
_cell.angle_gamma   90.00
#
_symmetry.space_group_name_H-M   'P 1'
#
loop_
_entity.id
_entity.type
_entity.pdbx_description
1 polymer ?
#
loop_
_entity_poly.entity_id
_entity_poly.type
_entity_poly.pdbx_seq_one_letter_code
_entity_poly.pdbx_strand_id
1 'polypeptide(L)'
;MQKYQKLNPIKLGLTAGIIGAILTFLTTLNGIYGKSKISEFMVSSMWGTLGYNVSWGGAFLGTALGFIYAFIIIWIAGTIYNKLL
;
A
#
# COMPACT_ATOMS: atom_id res chain seq x y z
N MET A 1 25.45 23.86 10.75
CA MET A 1 24.16 23.60 10.09
C MET A 1 24.20 22.20 9.51
N GLN A 2 23.33 21.28 9.96
CA GLN A 2 23.22 19.95 9.35
C GLN A 2 22.74 20.10 7.90
N LYS A 3 23.51 19.58 6.95
CA LYS A 3 23.14 19.55 5.54
C LYS A 3 22.15 18.40 5.36
N TYR A 4 20.86 18.69 5.47
CA TYR A 4 19.84 17.68 5.26
C TYR A 4 19.90 17.17 3.82
N GLN A 5 19.88 15.86 3.68
CA GLN A 5 20.01 15.20 2.38
C GLN A 5 18.63 15.04 1.76
N LYS A 6 18.47 15.52 0.51
CA LYS A 6 17.22 15.34 -0.23
C LYS A 6 16.94 13.85 -0.42
N LEU A 7 15.70 13.46 -0.17
CA LEU A 7 15.21 12.13 -0.45
C LEU A 7 15.02 11.94 -1.96
N ASN A 8 15.03 10.69 -2.44
CA ASN A 8 14.56 10.35 -3.77
C ASN A 8 13.11 9.83 -3.64
N PRO A 9 12.08 10.65 -3.94
CA PRO A 9 10.69 10.28 -3.66
C PRO A 9 10.22 9.10 -4.51
N ILE A 10 10.75 8.95 -5.72
CA ILE A 10 10.39 7.84 -6.62
C ILE A 10 10.91 6.53 -6.03
N LYS A 11 12.19 6.47 -5.63
CA LYS A 11 12.76 5.26 -5.02
C LYS A 11 12.03 4.90 -3.73
N LEU A 12 11.70 5.88 -2.89
CA LEU A 12 10.92 5.65 -1.67
C LEU A 12 9.51 5.15 -1.97
N GLY A 13 8.81 5.78 -2.92
CA GLY A 13 7.49 5.35 -3.36
C GLY A 13 7.51 3.92 -3.90
N LEU A 14 8.48 3.56 -4.74
CA LEU A 14 8.62 2.20 -5.28
C LEU A 14 8.82 1.16 -4.17
N THR A 15 9.72 1.42 -3.22
CA THR A 15 9.94 0.54 -2.06
C THR A 15 8.66 0.38 -1.25
N ALA A 16 7.97 1.49 -0.94
CA ALA A 16 6.72 1.47 -0.19
C ALA A 16 5.61 0.72 -0.95
N GLY A 17 5.51 0.92 -2.26
CA GLY A 17 4.58 0.20 -3.12
C GLY A 17 4.80 -1.30 -3.07
N ILE A 18 6.04 -1.77 -3.22
CA ILE A 18 6.35 -3.22 -3.14
C ILE A 18 5.96 -3.78 -1.77
N ILE A 19 6.30 -3.07 -0.69
CA ILE A 19 5.93 -3.48 0.68
C ILE A 19 4.40 -3.52 0.82
N GLY A 20 3.69 -2.49 0.35
CA GLY A 20 2.23 -2.41 0.38
C GLY A 20 1.58 -3.57 -0.38
N ALA A 21 2.06 -3.88 -1.58
CA ALA A 21 1.62 -5.04 -2.37
C ALA A 21 1.76 -6.35 -1.58
N ILE A 22 2.94 -6.61 -1.02
CA ILE A 22 3.22 -7.85 -0.28
C ILE A 22 2.32 -7.95 0.96
N LEU A 23 2.22 -6.87 1.74
CA LEU A 23 1.40 -6.84 2.95
C LEU A 23 -0.07 -7.07 2.62
N THR A 24 -0.59 -6.41 1.58
CA THR A 24 -1.97 -6.62 1.15
C THR A 24 -2.20 -8.05 0.69
N PHE A 25 -1.33 -8.60 -0.16
CA PHE A 25 -1.44 -9.98 -0.64
C PHE A 25 -1.50 -10.98 0.52
N LEU A 26 -0.55 -10.90 1.46
CA LEU A 26 -0.51 -11.76 2.64
C LEU A 26 -1.73 -11.57 3.55
N THR A 27 -2.22 -10.33 3.68
CA THR A 27 -3.43 -10.03 4.46
C THR A 27 -4.65 -10.68 3.84
N THR A 28 -4.81 -10.61 2.51
CA THR A 28 -5.92 -11.25 1.79
C THR A 28 -5.82 -12.76 1.85
N LEU A 29 -4.63 -13.35 1.70
CA LEU A 29 -4.43 -14.80 1.87
C LEU A 29 -4.85 -15.26 3.27
N ASN A 30 -4.40 -14.56 4.32
CA ASN A 30 -4.85 -14.87 5.68
C ASN A 30 -6.36 -14.72 5.85
N GLY A 31 -6.97 -13.76 5.14
CA GLY A 31 -8.42 -13.60 5.06
C GLY A 31 -9.13 -14.81 4.46
N ILE A 32 -8.63 -15.35 3.35
CA ILE A 32 -9.19 -16.53 2.67
C ILE A 32 -9.24 -17.73 3.62
N TYR A 33 -8.22 -17.90 4.48
CA TYR A 33 -8.19 -18.96 5.48
C TYR A 33 -8.95 -18.64 6.77
N GLY A 34 -9.72 -17.55 6.82
CA GLY A 34 -10.53 -17.16 7.98
C GLY A 34 -9.71 -16.63 9.18
N LYS A 35 -8.46 -16.21 8.95
CA LYS A 35 -7.50 -15.83 10.01
C LYS A 35 -7.29 -14.32 10.14
N SER A 36 -8.00 -13.49 9.37
CA SER A 36 -7.78 -12.04 9.33
C SER A 36 -9.08 -11.25 9.39
N LYS A 37 -9.28 -10.50 10.48
CA LYS A 37 -10.35 -9.48 10.57
C LYS A 37 -10.01 -8.23 9.75
N ILE A 38 -8.72 -8.00 9.47
CA ILE A 38 -8.26 -6.86 8.67
C ILE A 38 -8.74 -6.99 7.23
N SER A 39 -8.77 -8.21 6.67
CA SER A 39 -9.30 -8.41 5.31
C SER A 39 -10.79 -8.13 5.21
N GLU A 40 -11.58 -8.38 6.26
CA GLU A 40 -13.01 -8.02 6.30
C GLU A 40 -13.19 -6.50 6.33
N PHE A 41 -12.38 -5.80 7.13
CA PHE A 41 -12.35 -4.34 7.13
C PHE A 41 -12.03 -3.78 5.74
N MET A 42 -11.04 -4.35 5.05
CA MET A 42 -10.70 -3.93 3.69
C MET A 42 -11.90 -4.10 2.73
N VAL A 43 -12.65 -5.19 2.81
CA VAL A 43 -13.89 -5.36 2.01
C VAL A 43 -14.93 -4.29 2.33
N SER A 44 -15.10 -3.92 3.60
CA SER A 44 -16.06 -2.88 4.00
C SER A 44 -15.61 -1.45 3.67
N SER A 45 -14.35 -1.27 3.28
CA SER A 45 -13.76 0.05 2.97
C SER A 45 -13.89 0.41 1.49
N MET A 46 -13.32 1.55 1.08
CA MET A 46 -13.24 1.97 -0.33
C MET A 46 -12.62 0.90 -1.24
N TRP A 47 -11.80 0.01 -0.70
CA TRP A 47 -11.22 -1.10 -1.45
C TRP A 47 -12.30 -2.04 -2.01
N GLY A 48 -13.34 -2.34 -1.22
CA GLY A 48 -14.47 -3.16 -1.69
C GLY A 48 -15.20 -2.53 -2.86
N THR A 49 -15.42 -1.21 -2.82
CA THR A 49 -16.01 -0.44 -3.93
C THR A 49 -15.16 -0.50 -5.20
N LEU A 50 -13.84 -0.64 -5.06
CA LEU A 50 -12.90 -0.81 -6.18
C LEU A 50 -12.78 -2.27 -6.66
N GLY A 51 -13.63 -3.18 -6.18
CA GLY A 51 -13.69 -4.58 -6.59
C GLY A 51 -12.84 -5.52 -5.74
N TYR A 52 -12.24 -5.06 -4.65
CA TYR A 52 -11.53 -5.94 -3.72
C TYR A 52 -12.51 -6.86 -2.97
N ASN A 53 -12.16 -8.14 -2.85
CA ASN A 53 -12.85 -9.09 -1.99
C ASN A 53 -11.86 -10.09 -1.37
N VAL A 54 -12.30 -10.88 -0.39
CA VAL A 54 -11.48 -11.94 0.21
C VAL A 54 -11.53 -13.19 -0.66
N SER A 55 -10.80 -13.17 -1.77
CA SER A 55 -10.66 -14.30 -2.70
C SER A 55 -9.27 -14.27 -3.35
N TRP A 56 -8.90 -15.34 -4.07
CA TRP A 56 -7.65 -15.36 -4.84
C TRP A 56 -7.60 -14.23 -5.88
N GLY A 57 -8.70 -13.96 -6.59
CA GLY A 57 -8.79 -12.83 -7.52
C GLY A 57 -8.65 -11.49 -6.81
N GLY A 58 -9.30 -11.34 -5.66
CA GLY A 58 -9.18 -10.17 -4.80
C GLY A 58 -7.77 -9.98 -4.23
N ALA A 59 -7.00 -11.04 -4.03
CA ALA A 59 -5.61 -10.95 -3.59
C ALA A 59 -4.71 -10.31 -4.67
N PHE A 60 -4.88 -10.68 -5.94
CA PHE A 60 -4.13 -10.05 -7.04
C PHE A 60 -4.55 -8.59 -7.25
N LEU A 61 -5.85 -8.31 -7.25
CA LEU A 61 -6.37 -6.94 -7.38
C LEU A 61 -5.95 -6.08 -6.18
N GLY A 62 -6.03 -6.63 -4.97
CA GLY A 62 -5.55 -6.00 -3.74
C GLY A 62 -4.05 -5.73 -3.77
N THR A 63 -3.25 -6.61 -4.35
CA THR A 63 -1.81 -6.38 -4.51
C THR A 63 -1.53 -5.13 -5.35
N ALA A 64 -2.23 -4.98 -6.48
CA ALA A 64 -2.11 -3.79 -7.33
C ALA A 64 -2.57 -2.52 -6.61
N LEU A 65 -3.72 -2.58 -5.93
CA LEU A 65 -4.24 -1.45 -5.16
C LEU A 65 -3.31 -1.05 -4.00
N GLY A 66 -2.77 -2.03 -3.27
CA GLY A 66 -1.83 -1.81 -2.18
C GLY A 66 -0.50 -1.22 -2.63
N PHE A 67 -0.01 -1.65 -3.80
CA PHE A 67 1.13 -1.02 -4.43
C PHE A 67 0.86 0.46 -4.71
N ILE A 68 -0.22 0.76 -5.44
CA ILE A 68 -0.53 2.11 -5.88
C ILE A 68 -0.75 3.03 -4.67
N TYR A 69 -1.53 2.58 -3.68
CA TYR A 69 -1.84 3.36 -2.50
C TYR A 69 -0.57 3.71 -1.69
N ALA A 70 0.26 2.70 -1.38
CA ALA A 70 1.48 2.92 -0.61
C ALA A 70 2.52 3.74 -1.40
N PHE A 71 2.64 3.51 -2.71
CA PHE A 71 3.50 4.28 -3.60
C PHE A 71 3.12 5.77 -3.55
N ILE A 72 1.85 6.09 -3.81
CA ILE A 72 1.40 7.48 -3.93
C ILE A 72 1.62 8.24 -2.62
N ILE A 73 1.23 7.66 -1.49
CA ILE A 73 1.35 8.32 -0.18
C ILE A 73 2.81 8.63 0.15
N ILE A 74 3.70 7.65 0.00
CA ILE A 74 5.12 7.84 0.34
C ILE A 74 5.83 8.73 -0.68
N TRP A 75 5.48 8.63 -1.96
CA TRP A 75 5.98 9.53 -2.99
C TRP A 75 5.59 10.99 -2.72
N ILE A 76 4.33 11.25 -2.37
CA ILE A 76 3.86 12.59 -1.98
C ILE A 76 4.60 13.07 -0.73
N ALA A 77 4.68 12.24 0.32
CA ALA A 77 5.36 12.59 1.56
C ALA A 77 6.84 12.94 1.33
N GLY A 78 7.57 12.13 0.55
CA GLY A 78 8.96 12.40 0.19
C GLY A 78 9.12 13.67 -0.65
N THR A 79 8.16 13.97 -1.52
CA THR A 79 8.14 15.21 -2.31
C THR A 79 7.90 16.44 -1.44
N ILE A 80 6.96 16.37 -0.49
CA ILE A 80 6.69 17.45 0.47
C ILE A 80 7.90 17.68 1.36
N TYR A 81 8.49 16.61 1.90
CA TYR A 81 9.70 16.68 2.73
C TYR A 81 10.83 17.45 2.02
N ASN A 82 11.08 17.11 0.74
CA ASN A 82 12.10 17.80 -0.05
C ASN A 82 11.80 19.27 -0.35
N LYS A 83 10.52 19.69 -0.29
CA LYS A 83 10.12 21.09 -0.48
C LYS A 83 10.23 21.91 0.81
N LEU A 84 10.16 21.27 1.97
CA LEU A 84 10.27 21.91 3.29
C LEU A 84 11.72 22.01 3.78
N LEU A 85 12.67 21.40 3.06
CA LEU A 85 14.10 21.45 3.27
C LEU A 85 14.76 22.60 2.52
#